data_AF-Q73SI0-F1
#
_entry.id   AF-Q73SI0-F1
#
_cell.length_a   1.000
_cell.length_b   1.000
_cell.length_c   1.000
_cell.angle_alpha   90.00
_cell.angle_beta   90.00
_cell.angle_gamma   90.00
#
_symmetry.space_group_name_H-M   'P 1'
#
loop_
_entity.id
_entity.type
_entity.pdbx_description
1 polymer ?
#
loop_
_entity_poly.entity_id
_entity_poly.type
_entity_poly.pdbx_seq_one_letter_code
_entity_poly.pdbx_strand_id
1 'polypeptide(L)'
;MAYLLDGTEDRLAARRQRLRDALAGFDAATIATTHQFCQLVLRSLGVAGDTAAGVTLLDSLDELVAEIVDDLYLAHFGQDHDDPVLHYREALRLARDVVNNPSAQLRPLHPEPGSRAAVSLRFANDVLAELDTRKRRLGVLGYDDLLTRLADALATEHSPARLRMHQRWPIVMVDEFQDTDPVQWQVIDRAFSGRSTLILIGDPKQAIYAFRGGDIVTYLRAAETAGQKKTLDTNWRSDSALLQRLQVVLRGAQLGDPAIAVNDVAAHHRGHRLSGAPRNDPFRLRVVSRNTLGRRGIANLPIDELRQHIGADLAADIRALLAAGATFDGKPLRAGDIAVIVERHRDAQACFTALCDAGVPAVYTGNSDVFTSQAAED
;
A
#
# COMPACT_ATOMS: atom_id res chain seq x y z
N MET A 1 -10.42 29.10 2.42
CA MET A 1 -10.94 30.25 1.62
C MET A 1 -10.25 31.57 1.91
N ALA A 2 -9.89 31.90 3.17
CA ALA A 2 -9.25 33.19 3.51
C ALA A 2 -8.02 33.55 2.64
N TYR A 3 -7.13 32.59 2.36
CA TYR A 3 -5.95 32.81 1.52
C TYR A 3 -6.27 33.23 0.07
N LEU A 4 -7.39 32.77 -0.49
CA LEU A 4 -7.80 33.14 -1.85
C LEU A 4 -8.36 34.57 -1.93
N LEU A 5 -8.90 35.06 -0.80
CA LEU A 5 -9.53 36.37 -0.66
C LEU A 5 -8.57 37.46 -0.13
N ASP A 6 -7.35 37.07 0.27
CA ASP A 6 -6.34 37.96 0.85
C ASP A 6 -5.36 38.49 -0.20
N GLY A 7 -5.33 39.81 -0.44
CA GLY A 7 -4.39 40.45 -1.36
C GLY A 7 -4.95 41.68 -2.07
N THR A 8 -4.14 42.30 -2.93
CA THR A 8 -4.56 43.43 -3.77
C THR A 8 -5.63 43.02 -4.79
N GLU A 9 -6.40 43.99 -5.28
CA GLU A 9 -7.47 43.76 -6.26
C GLU A 9 -6.98 43.02 -7.52
N ASP A 10 -5.81 43.42 -8.05
CA ASP A 10 -5.16 42.74 -9.18
C ASP A 10 -4.84 41.27 -8.88
N ARG A 11 -4.36 40.98 -7.67
CA ARG A 11 -4.02 39.62 -7.25
C ARG A 11 -5.27 38.77 -7.10
N LEU A 12 -6.36 39.35 -6.61
CA LEU A 12 -7.67 38.69 -6.50
C LEU A 12 -8.26 38.43 -7.89
N ALA A 13 -8.18 39.39 -8.82
CA ALA A 13 -8.60 39.23 -10.21
C ALA A 13 -7.83 38.10 -10.90
N ALA A 14 -6.49 38.09 -10.76
CA ALA A 14 -5.64 37.04 -11.33
C ALA A 14 -5.91 35.65 -10.71
N ARG A 15 -6.17 35.56 -9.40
CA ARG A 15 -6.57 34.30 -8.75
C ARG A 15 -7.95 33.82 -9.22
N ARG A 16 -8.92 34.73 -9.34
CA ARG A 16 -10.25 34.41 -9.86
C ARG A 16 -10.18 33.90 -11.29
N GLN A 17 -9.34 34.50 -12.12
CA GLN A 17 -9.12 34.01 -13.48
C GLN A 17 -8.52 32.60 -13.47
N ARG A 18 -7.43 32.38 -12.74
CA ARG A 18 -6.81 31.04 -12.61
C ARG A 18 -7.78 29.99 -12.08
N LEU A 19 -8.65 30.35 -11.12
CA LEU A 19 -9.65 29.44 -10.59
C LEU A 19 -10.70 29.07 -11.64
N ARG A 20 -11.15 30.04 -12.45
CA ARG A 20 -12.06 29.78 -13.58
C ARG A 20 -11.42 28.89 -14.62
N ASP A 21 -10.18 29.17 -14.99
CA ASP A 21 -9.45 28.36 -15.97
C ASP A 21 -9.22 26.93 -15.45
N ALA A 22 -8.87 26.79 -14.16
CA ALA A 22 -8.71 25.49 -13.52
C ALA A 22 -10.03 24.70 -13.45
N LEU A 23 -11.16 25.37 -13.19
CA LEU A 23 -12.47 24.72 -13.20
C LEU A 23 -12.90 24.32 -14.61
N ALA A 24 -12.61 25.15 -15.62
CA ALA A 24 -12.93 24.85 -17.02
C ALA A 24 -12.05 23.75 -17.62
N GLY A 25 -10.79 23.65 -17.18
CA GLY A 25 -9.81 22.67 -17.65
C GLY A 25 -9.56 21.53 -16.69
N PHE A 26 -10.40 21.32 -15.67
CA PHE A 26 -10.17 20.33 -14.62
C PHE A 26 -10.01 18.91 -15.21
N ASP A 27 -10.85 18.57 -16.19
CA ASP A 27 -10.84 17.26 -16.86
C ASP A 27 -9.59 17.02 -17.72
N ALA A 28 -8.78 18.05 -17.98
CA ALA A 28 -7.51 17.92 -18.70
C ALA A 28 -6.33 17.57 -17.78
N ALA A 29 -6.50 17.66 -16.46
CA ALA A 29 -5.46 17.29 -15.51
C ALA A 29 -5.23 15.76 -15.54
N THR A 30 -3.96 15.35 -15.64
CA THR A 30 -3.61 13.93 -15.55
C THR A 30 -3.74 13.49 -14.09
N ILE A 31 -4.81 12.75 -13.77
CA ILE A 31 -5.02 12.12 -12.46
C ILE A 31 -4.89 10.61 -12.66
N ALA A 32 -3.84 10.05 -12.09
CA ALA A 32 -3.48 8.65 -12.25
C ALA A 32 -2.74 8.17 -11.00
N THR A 33 -2.81 6.88 -10.70
CA THR A 33 -1.88 6.28 -9.73
C THR A 33 -0.45 6.43 -10.26
N THR A 34 0.57 6.41 -9.39
CA THR A 34 1.98 6.48 -9.83
C THR A 34 2.29 5.41 -10.89
N HIS A 35 1.74 4.21 -10.71
CA HIS A 35 1.82 3.12 -11.66
C HIS A 35 1.24 3.49 -13.04
N GLN A 36 -0.01 3.96 -13.08
CA GLN A 36 -0.68 4.38 -14.31
C GLN A 36 0.03 5.57 -14.98
N PHE A 37 0.54 6.51 -14.19
CA PHE A 37 1.31 7.64 -14.69
C PHE A 37 2.57 7.17 -15.42
N CYS A 38 3.35 6.28 -14.81
CA CYS A 38 4.53 5.70 -15.43
C CYS A 38 4.19 4.94 -16.72
N GLN A 39 3.10 4.16 -16.75
CA GLN A 39 2.63 3.51 -17.98
C GLN A 39 2.29 4.52 -19.08
N LEU A 40 1.60 5.61 -18.73
CA LEU A 40 1.26 6.68 -19.68
C LEU A 40 2.53 7.32 -20.26
N VAL A 41 3.52 7.60 -19.40
CA VAL A 41 4.80 8.17 -19.80
C VAL A 41 5.53 7.22 -20.76
N LEU A 42 5.63 5.93 -20.41
CA LEU A 42 6.26 4.88 -21.21
C LEU A 42 5.68 4.77 -22.62
N ARG A 43 4.35 4.81 -22.75
CA ARG A 43 3.66 4.83 -24.04
C ARG A 43 3.93 6.12 -24.81
N SER A 44 3.90 7.27 -24.13
CA SER A 44 4.03 8.59 -24.78
C SER A 44 5.45 8.94 -25.24
N LEU A 45 6.48 8.46 -24.53
CA LEU A 45 7.88 8.75 -24.85
C LEU A 45 8.47 7.80 -25.87
N GLY A 46 7.73 6.76 -26.30
CA GLY A 46 8.26 5.75 -27.21
C GLY A 46 9.32 4.86 -26.56
N VAL A 47 9.48 4.89 -25.23
CA VAL A 47 10.39 3.98 -24.49
C VAL A 47 9.93 2.52 -24.64
N ALA A 48 8.63 2.30 -24.85
CA ALA A 48 8.07 1.01 -25.26
C ALA A 48 8.10 0.75 -26.78
N GLY A 49 8.51 1.72 -27.59
CA GLY A 49 8.57 1.63 -29.06
C GLY A 49 9.99 1.42 -29.61
N ASP A 50 11.02 1.94 -28.92
CA ASP A 50 12.43 1.67 -29.22
C ASP A 50 12.88 0.28 -28.73
N THR A 51 12.01 -0.45 -28.01
CA THR A 51 12.20 -1.88 -27.81
C THR A 51 12.08 -2.56 -29.15
N ALA A 52 13.19 -3.10 -29.65
CA ALA A 52 13.30 -3.91 -30.86
C ALA A 52 11.98 -4.60 -31.19
N ALA A 53 11.45 -4.39 -32.40
CA ALA A 53 10.08 -4.63 -32.87
C ALA A 53 9.49 -6.06 -32.71
N GLY A 54 9.60 -6.66 -31.54
CA GLY A 54 9.21 -8.03 -31.21
C GLY A 54 9.20 -8.31 -29.70
N VAL A 55 9.14 -7.27 -28.86
CA VAL A 55 9.06 -7.43 -27.40
C VAL A 55 7.61 -7.47 -26.91
N THR A 56 7.25 -8.48 -26.14
CA THR A 56 5.91 -8.66 -25.56
C THR A 56 5.88 -8.17 -24.11
N LEU A 57 4.92 -7.31 -23.77
CA LEU A 57 4.67 -6.90 -22.39
C LEU A 57 3.87 -7.98 -21.67
N LEU A 58 4.32 -8.39 -20.48
CA LEU A 58 3.57 -9.28 -19.60
C LEU A 58 3.11 -8.54 -18.35
N ASP A 59 1.82 -8.68 -18.00
CA ASP A 59 1.24 -8.12 -16.77
C ASP A 59 1.70 -8.87 -15.51
N SER A 60 2.08 -10.14 -15.67
CA SER A 60 2.62 -10.99 -14.61
C SER A 60 3.70 -11.91 -15.17
N LEU A 61 4.76 -12.13 -14.39
CA LEU A 61 5.81 -13.10 -14.68
C LEU A 61 5.60 -14.42 -13.92
N ASP A 62 4.47 -14.60 -13.23
CA ASP A 62 4.28 -15.71 -12.28
C ASP A 62 4.41 -17.10 -12.92
N GLU A 63 3.86 -17.28 -14.12
CA GLU A 63 3.98 -18.54 -14.87
C GLU A 63 5.44 -18.83 -15.23
N LEU A 64 6.15 -17.82 -15.75
CA LEU A 64 7.56 -17.95 -16.09
C LEU A 64 8.42 -18.23 -14.85
N VAL A 65 8.10 -17.60 -13.72
CA VAL A 65 8.78 -17.84 -12.44
C VAL A 65 8.53 -19.26 -11.95
N ALA A 66 7.30 -19.77 -12.06
CA ALA A 66 6.97 -21.14 -11.68
C ALA A 66 7.77 -22.16 -12.52
N GLU A 67 7.84 -21.98 -13.84
CA GLU A 67 8.65 -22.83 -14.72
C GLU A 67 10.13 -22.81 -14.36
N ILE A 68 10.69 -21.63 -14.07
CA ILE A 68 12.09 -21.48 -13.64
C ILE A 68 12.33 -22.21 -12.32
N VAL A 69 11.39 -22.10 -11.38
CA VAL A 69 11.48 -22.78 -10.09
C VAL A 69 11.42 -24.29 -10.29
N ASP A 70 10.53 -24.81 -11.14
CA ASP A 70 10.44 -26.25 -11.41
C ASP A 70 11.79 -26.80 -11.93
N ASP A 71 12.38 -26.13 -12.91
CA ASP A 71 13.66 -26.53 -13.52
C ASP A 71 14.82 -26.43 -12.52
N LEU A 72 14.95 -25.30 -11.82
CA LEU A 72 16.04 -25.09 -10.86
C LEU A 72 15.88 -25.97 -9.62
N TYR A 73 14.66 -26.21 -9.15
CA TYR A 73 14.43 -27.05 -7.98
C TYR A 73 14.88 -28.49 -8.25
N LEU A 74 14.55 -29.03 -9.43
CA LEU A 74 15.02 -30.34 -9.86
C LEU A 74 16.55 -30.38 -10.04
N ALA A 75 17.14 -29.33 -10.60
CA ALA A 75 18.60 -29.26 -10.78
C ALA A 75 19.37 -29.21 -9.45
N HIS A 76 18.84 -28.50 -8.45
CA HIS A 76 19.49 -28.32 -7.15
C HIS A 76 19.26 -29.48 -6.18
N PHE A 77 18.05 -30.04 -6.16
CA PHE A 77 17.61 -30.97 -5.11
C PHE A 77 17.13 -32.32 -5.66
N GLY A 78 17.06 -32.51 -6.98
CA GLY A 78 16.52 -33.74 -7.58
C GLY A 78 17.38 -34.99 -7.35
N GLN A 79 18.63 -34.84 -6.88
CA GLN A 79 19.52 -35.95 -6.54
C GLN A 79 19.69 -36.12 -5.02
N ASP A 80 19.05 -35.28 -4.20
CA ASP A 80 19.13 -35.42 -2.74
C ASP A 80 18.30 -36.63 -2.31
N HIS A 81 18.93 -37.54 -1.57
CA HIS A 81 18.27 -38.73 -1.01
C HIS A 81 17.57 -38.44 0.33
N ASP A 82 17.92 -37.33 0.97
CA ASP A 82 17.35 -36.84 2.22
C ASP A 82 16.36 -35.69 1.98
N ASP A 83 15.69 -35.26 3.04
CA ASP A 83 14.74 -34.15 2.97
C ASP A 83 15.46 -32.83 2.57
N PRO A 84 15.05 -32.17 1.47
CA PRO A 84 15.79 -31.03 0.93
C PRO A 84 15.80 -29.86 1.91
N VAL A 85 16.95 -29.19 2.01
CA VAL A 85 17.16 -28.03 2.90
C VAL A 85 16.16 -26.90 2.67
N LEU A 86 15.68 -26.77 1.42
CA LEU A 86 14.65 -25.85 0.99
C LEU A 86 13.52 -26.65 0.32
N HIS A 87 12.32 -26.63 0.89
CA HIS A 87 11.19 -27.33 0.27
C HIS A 87 10.63 -26.54 -0.92
N TYR A 88 10.03 -27.23 -1.89
CA TYR A 88 9.49 -26.62 -3.12
C TYR A 88 8.55 -25.43 -2.84
N ARG A 89 7.62 -25.57 -1.89
CA ARG A 89 6.70 -24.47 -1.53
C ARG A 89 7.42 -23.23 -1.00
N GLU A 90 8.56 -23.42 -0.35
CA GLU A 90 9.40 -22.34 0.17
C GLU A 90 10.24 -21.73 -0.94
N ALA A 91 10.79 -22.55 -1.84
CA ALA A 91 11.51 -22.13 -3.03
C ALA A 91 10.64 -21.26 -3.96
N LEU A 92 9.41 -21.70 -4.24
CA LEU A 92 8.46 -20.95 -5.06
C LEU A 92 8.05 -19.62 -4.42
N ARG A 93 7.84 -19.62 -3.10
CA ARG A 93 7.54 -18.37 -2.36
C ARG A 93 8.72 -17.41 -2.42
N LEU A 94 9.93 -17.91 -2.14
CA LEU A 94 11.15 -17.12 -2.22
C LEU A 94 11.35 -16.53 -3.61
N ALA A 95 11.18 -17.33 -4.67
CA ALA A 95 11.28 -16.88 -6.06
C ALA A 95 10.29 -15.74 -6.37
N ARG A 96 9.03 -15.90 -5.99
CA ARG A 96 8.02 -14.84 -6.13
C ARG A 96 8.38 -13.58 -5.37
N ASP A 97 8.85 -13.72 -4.13
CA ASP A 97 9.23 -12.59 -3.29
C ASP A 97 10.39 -11.80 -3.90
N VAL A 98 11.43 -12.47 -4.41
CA VAL A 98 12.60 -11.77 -4.99
C VAL A 98 12.31 -11.18 -6.36
N VAL A 99 11.45 -11.80 -7.17
CA VAL A 99 11.06 -11.28 -8.49
C VAL A 99 10.13 -10.08 -8.37
N ASN A 100 9.18 -10.10 -7.44
CA ASN A 100 8.27 -8.99 -7.20
C ASN A 100 8.92 -7.81 -6.45
N ASN A 101 10.15 -7.96 -5.97
CA ASN A 101 10.89 -6.92 -5.27
C ASN A 101 12.31 -6.78 -5.87
N PRO A 102 12.45 -6.34 -7.13
CA PRO A 102 13.73 -6.30 -7.83
C PRO A 102 14.76 -5.36 -7.17
N SER A 103 14.31 -4.37 -6.39
CA SER A 103 15.18 -3.47 -5.62
C SER A 103 15.52 -3.98 -4.22
N ALA A 104 14.97 -5.12 -3.79
CA ALA A 104 15.24 -5.66 -2.46
C ALA A 104 16.66 -6.19 -2.35
N GLN A 105 17.33 -5.88 -1.25
CA GLN A 105 18.63 -6.43 -0.96
C GLN A 105 18.49 -7.83 -0.35
N LEU A 106 19.03 -8.84 -1.02
CA LEU A 106 19.10 -10.19 -0.49
C LEU A 106 20.08 -10.25 0.71
N ARG A 107 19.63 -10.82 1.83
CA ARG A 107 20.38 -10.93 3.09
C ARG A 107 20.32 -12.36 3.63
N PRO A 108 21.33 -12.80 4.42
CA PRO A 108 22.54 -12.07 4.82
C PRO A 108 23.56 -11.92 3.67
N LEU A 109 24.44 -10.92 3.73
CA LEU A 109 25.46 -10.70 2.69
C LEU A 109 26.58 -11.76 2.72
N HIS A 110 26.85 -12.31 3.91
CA HIS A 110 27.89 -13.32 4.14
C HIS A 110 27.27 -14.50 4.90
N PRO A 111 26.43 -15.32 4.25
CA PRO A 111 25.87 -16.50 4.89
C PRO A 111 26.97 -17.52 5.20
N GLU A 112 26.83 -18.25 6.31
CA GLU A 112 27.71 -19.39 6.57
C GLU A 112 27.58 -20.42 5.43
N PRO A 113 28.70 -20.89 4.84
CA PRO A 113 28.67 -21.89 3.78
C PRO A 113 27.87 -23.14 4.19
N GLY A 114 27.02 -23.64 3.30
CA GLY A 114 26.18 -24.82 3.55
C GLY A 114 24.96 -24.57 4.44
N SER A 115 24.83 -23.40 5.07
CA SER A 115 23.62 -23.04 5.82
C SER A 115 22.38 -22.95 4.92
N ARG A 116 21.20 -23.11 5.52
CA ARG A 116 19.92 -22.88 4.83
C ARG A 116 19.83 -21.48 4.20
N ALA A 117 20.41 -20.48 4.86
CA ALA A 117 20.49 -19.12 4.32
C ALA A 117 21.36 -19.06 3.06
N ALA A 118 22.53 -19.72 3.05
CA ALA A 118 23.39 -19.79 1.86
C ALA A 118 22.70 -20.51 0.69
N VAL A 119 21.99 -21.60 0.96
CA VAL A 119 21.22 -22.35 -0.04
C VAL A 119 20.11 -21.48 -0.63
N SER A 120 19.32 -20.82 0.23
CA SER A 120 18.23 -19.94 -0.20
C SER A 120 18.75 -18.77 -1.04
N LEU A 121 19.86 -18.15 -0.64
CA LEU A 121 20.47 -17.06 -1.37
C LEU A 121 21.00 -17.48 -2.74
N ARG A 122 21.66 -18.64 -2.86
CA ARG A 122 22.05 -19.16 -4.17
C ARG A 122 20.84 -19.35 -5.05
N PHE A 123 19.84 -20.10 -4.56
CA PHE A 123 18.62 -20.38 -5.31
C PHE A 123 17.94 -19.09 -5.80
N ALA A 124 17.81 -18.09 -4.93
CA ALA A 124 17.26 -16.78 -5.32
C ALA A 124 18.08 -16.09 -6.43
N ASN A 125 19.41 -16.10 -6.34
CA ASN A 125 20.26 -15.52 -7.38
C ASN A 125 20.16 -16.29 -8.72
N ASP A 126 20.10 -17.63 -8.65
CA ASP A 126 19.97 -18.48 -9.84
C ASP A 126 18.61 -18.25 -10.52
N VAL A 127 17.53 -18.10 -9.74
CA VAL A 127 16.19 -17.71 -10.26
C VAL A 127 16.27 -16.37 -10.97
N LEU A 128 16.88 -15.34 -10.38
CA LEU A 128 16.98 -14.01 -11.00
C LEU A 128 17.80 -14.04 -12.28
N ALA A 129 18.90 -14.79 -12.31
CA ALA A 129 19.76 -14.93 -13.49
C ALA A 129 19.07 -15.69 -14.63
N GLU A 130 18.35 -16.77 -14.31
CA GLU A 130 17.58 -17.53 -15.28
C GLU A 130 16.38 -16.73 -15.80
N LEU A 131 15.70 -15.99 -14.93
CA LEU A 131 14.60 -15.11 -15.31
C LEU A 131 15.07 -14.07 -16.33
N ASP A 132 16.18 -13.38 -16.08
CA ASP A 132 16.73 -12.41 -17.02
C ASP A 132 17.11 -13.06 -18.37
N THR A 133 17.67 -14.28 -18.33
CA THR A 133 18.00 -15.05 -19.53
C THR A 133 16.76 -15.42 -20.34
N ARG A 134 15.71 -15.95 -19.70
CA ARG A 134 14.45 -16.31 -20.36
C ARG A 134 13.71 -15.09 -20.88
N LYS A 135 13.67 -13.99 -20.13
CA LYS A 135 13.07 -12.73 -20.58
C LYS A 135 13.73 -12.21 -21.85
N ARG A 136 15.07 -12.23 -21.90
CA ARG A 136 15.84 -11.86 -23.11
C ARG A 136 15.57 -12.81 -24.27
N ARG A 137 15.53 -14.12 -24.05
CA ARG A 137 15.27 -15.13 -25.09
C ARG A 137 13.87 -15.04 -25.68
N LEU A 138 12.87 -14.84 -24.83
CA LEU A 138 11.46 -14.75 -25.21
C LEU A 138 11.08 -13.35 -25.73
N GLY A 139 11.97 -12.37 -25.57
CA GLY A 139 11.66 -10.98 -25.84
C GLY A 139 10.49 -10.49 -24.98
N VAL A 140 10.43 -10.83 -23.70
CA VAL A 140 9.36 -10.35 -22.81
C VAL A 140 9.89 -9.30 -21.84
N LEU A 141 9.06 -8.31 -21.52
CA LEU A 141 9.33 -7.32 -20.48
C LEU A 141 8.18 -7.27 -19.49
N GLY A 142 8.55 -7.20 -18.21
CA GLY A 142 7.63 -6.87 -17.14
C GLY A 142 7.56 -5.36 -16.93
N TYR A 143 6.62 -4.96 -16.08
CA TYR A 143 6.42 -3.56 -15.71
C TYR A 143 7.67 -2.92 -15.08
N ASP A 144 8.35 -3.62 -14.17
CA ASP A 144 9.53 -3.10 -13.47
C ASP A 144 10.72 -2.85 -14.41
N ASP A 145 10.83 -3.63 -15.50
CA ASP A 145 11.84 -3.39 -16.53
C ASP A 145 11.60 -2.07 -17.25
N LEU A 146 10.34 -1.79 -17.57
CA LEU A 146 9.98 -0.56 -18.25
C LEU A 146 10.23 0.64 -17.34
N LEU A 147 9.88 0.54 -16.06
CA LEU A 147 10.19 1.58 -15.08
C LEU A 147 11.69 1.86 -14.97
N THR A 148 12.50 0.81 -14.87
CA THR A 148 13.97 0.94 -14.80
C THR A 148 14.50 1.60 -16.06
N ARG A 149 14.04 1.17 -17.25
CA ARG A 149 14.44 1.78 -18.53
C ARG A 149 14.02 3.24 -18.65
N LEU A 150 12.83 3.60 -18.16
CA LEU A 150 12.39 4.98 -18.11
C LEU A 150 13.28 5.80 -17.17
N ALA A 151 13.61 5.28 -15.99
CA ALA A 151 14.54 5.93 -15.09
C ALA A 151 15.90 6.16 -15.78
N ASP A 152 16.43 5.18 -16.50
CA ASP A 152 17.68 5.27 -17.25
C ASP A 152 17.61 6.31 -18.40
N ALA A 153 16.51 6.34 -19.14
CA ALA A 153 16.27 7.36 -20.17
C ALA A 153 16.19 8.80 -19.58
N LEU A 154 15.91 8.91 -18.28
CA LEU A 154 15.88 10.17 -17.52
C LEU A 154 17.19 10.43 -16.75
N ALA A 155 18.20 9.54 -16.83
CA ALA A 155 19.42 9.67 -16.04
C ALA A 155 20.23 10.92 -16.42
N THR A 156 20.31 11.24 -17.72
CA THR A 156 21.08 12.40 -18.21
C THR A 156 20.27 13.69 -18.09
N GLU A 157 20.91 14.75 -17.60
CA GLU A 157 20.23 16.02 -17.28
C GLU A 157 19.52 16.67 -18.48
N HIS A 158 20.10 16.52 -19.67
CA HIS A 158 19.59 17.10 -20.92
C HIS A 158 18.84 16.09 -21.78
N SER A 159 18.37 14.97 -21.20
CA SER A 159 17.66 13.98 -22.01
C SER A 159 16.37 14.57 -22.61
N PRO A 160 16.05 14.27 -23.88
CA PRO A 160 14.81 14.73 -24.51
C PRO A 160 13.57 14.30 -23.72
N ALA A 161 13.63 13.14 -23.06
CA ALA A 161 12.58 12.64 -22.19
C ALA A 161 12.32 13.57 -21.00
N ARG A 162 13.38 13.99 -20.28
CA ARG A 162 13.24 14.95 -19.17
C ARG A 162 12.66 16.27 -19.65
N LEU A 163 13.12 16.78 -20.80
CA LEU A 163 12.63 18.02 -21.38
C LEU A 163 11.13 17.96 -21.66
N ARG A 164 10.69 16.90 -22.34
CA ARG A 164 9.26 16.68 -22.64
C ARG A 164 8.43 16.53 -21.37
N MET A 165 8.92 15.80 -20.35
CA MET A 165 8.16 15.56 -19.13
C MET A 165 7.91 16.84 -18.34
N HIS A 166 8.94 17.62 -17.98
CA HIS A 166 8.73 18.81 -17.16
C HIS A 166 7.99 19.94 -17.91
N GLN A 167 8.13 20.03 -19.24
CA GLN A 167 7.34 20.95 -20.05
C GLN A 167 5.85 20.57 -20.08
N ARG A 168 5.55 19.26 -20.13
CA ARG A 168 4.17 18.76 -20.15
C ARG A 168 3.50 18.84 -18.78
N TRP A 169 4.24 18.58 -17.71
CA TRP A 169 3.75 18.63 -16.33
C TRP A 169 4.59 19.62 -15.50
N PRO A 170 4.29 20.93 -15.59
CA PRO A 170 5.00 21.97 -14.85
C PRO A 170 4.67 21.96 -13.35
N ILE A 171 3.57 21.31 -12.95
CA ILE A 171 3.16 21.10 -11.57
C ILE A 171 2.82 19.62 -11.40
N VAL A 172 3.42 18.98 -10.41
CA VAL A 172 3.24 17.56 -10.09
C VAL A 172 2.91 17.42 -8.62
N MET A 173 1.83 16.72 -8.31
CA MET A 173 1.43 16.38 -6.94
C MET A 173 1.45 14.87 -6.80
N VAL A 174 2.19 14.36 -5.82
CA VAL A 174 2.26 12.94 -5.48
C VAL A 174 1.62 12.78 -4.12
N ASP A 175 0.46 12.14 -4.07
CA ASP A 175 -0.22 11.79 -2.82
C ASP A 175 0.20 10.38 -2.37
N GLU A 176 0.03 10.08 -1.07
CA GLU A 176 0.47 8.83 -0.44
C GLU A 176 1.94 8.48 -0.77
N PHE A 177 2.82 9.49 -0.77
CA PHE A 177 4.21 9.35 -1.21
C PHE A 177 5.01 8.32 -0.37
N GLN A 178 4.59 8.05 0.87
CA GLN A 178 5.21 7.01 1.70
C GLN A 178 5.11 5.59 1.12
N ASP A 179 4.18 5.37 0.18
CA ASP A 179 3.97 4.07 -0.48
C ASP A 179 4.64 4.00 -1.86
N THR A 180 5.41 5.02 -2.24
CA THR A 180 6.14 5.04 -3.52
C THR A 180 7.40 4.19 -3.45
N ASP A 181 7.61 3.32 -4.44
CA ASP A 181 8.83 2.52 -4.53
C ASP A 181 10.05 3.33 -5.02
N PRO A 182 11.29 2.89 -4.73
CA PRO A 182 12.50 3.62 -5.11
C PRO A 182 12.64 3.91 -6.61
N VAL A 183 12.18 3.02 -7.49
CA VAL A 183 12.30 3.20 -8.95
C VAL A 183 11.29 4.23 -9.45
N GLN A 184 10.04 4.15 -8.97
CA GLN A 184 9.03 5.18 -9.21
C GLN A 184 9.50 6.55 -8.74
N TRP A 185 10.08 6.63 -7.53
CA TRP A 185 10.66 7.88 -7.04
C TRP A 185 11.78 8.38 -7.95
N GLN A 186 12.70 7.52 -8.40
CA GLN A 186 13.75 7.93 -9.33
C GLN A 186 13.20 8.52 -10.63
N VAL A 187 12.12 7.96 -11.18
CA VAL A 187 11.45 8.51 -12.36
C VAL A 187 10.91 9.92 -12.06
N ILE A 188 10.19 10.09 -10.96
CA ILE A 188 9.60 11.38 -10.56
C ILE A 188 10.69 12.42 -10.29
N ASP A 189 11.69 12.07 -9.48
CA ASP A 189 12.79 12.94 -9.08
C ASP A 189 13.59 13.40 -10.29
N ARG A 190 14.03 12.47 -11.15
CA ARG A 190 14.78 12.82 -12.36
C ARG A 190 13.94 13.68 -13.30
N ALA A 191 12.65 13.38 -13.48
CA ALA A 191 11.81 14.15 -14.38
C ALA A 191 11.52 15.57 -13.89
N PHE A 192 11.29 15.76 -12.59
CA PHE A 192 10.60 16.96 -12.09
C PHE A 192 11.37 17.76 -11.04
N SER A 193 12.24 17.14 -10.23
CA SER A 193 12.96 17.87 -9.18
C SER A 193 13.83 18.98 -9.76
N GLY A 194 13.67 20.19 -9.21
CA GLY A 194 14.36 21.39 -9.67
C GLY A 194 13.88 21.97 -11.01
N ARG A 195 12.88 21.35 -11.66
CA ARG A 195 12.37 21.74 -13.00
C ARG A 195 10.89 22.09 -13.00
N SER A 196 10.11 21.36 -12.22
CA SER A 196 8.67 21.56 -12.02
C SER A 196 8.38 21.93 -10.57
N THR A 197 7.18 22.44 -10.31
CA THR A 197 6.65 22.53 -8.95
C THR A 197 6.24 21.12 -8.52
N LEU A 198 7.12 20.42 -7.79
CA LEU A 198 6.86 19.09 -7.24
C LEU A 198 6.38 19.21 -5.80
N ILE A 199 5.20 18.66 -5.51
CA ILE A 199 4.58 18.63 -4.19
C ILE A 199 4.41 17.16 -3.80
N LEU A 200 5.09 16.75 -2.74
CA LEU A 200 5.01 15.41 -2.18
C LEU A 200 4.15 15.48 -0.91
N ILE A 201 3.11 14.65 -0.85
CA ILE A 201 2.18 14.56 0.26
C ILE A 201 2.24 13.13 0.78
N GLY A 202 2.41 12.99 2.08
CA GLY A 202 2.44 11.67 2.70
C GLY A 202 2.51 11.74 4.21
N ASP A 203 2.31 10.59 4.85
CA ASP A 203 2.47 10.39 6.28
C ASP A 203 3.38 9.18 6.54
N PRO A 204 4.63 9.38 7.03
CA PRO A 204 5.55 8.27 7.26
C PRO A 204 5.03 7.27 8.29
N LYS A 205 4.09 7.68 9.17
CA LYS A 205 3.45 6.78 10.15
C LYS A 205 2.49 5.79 9.48
N GLN A 206 2.08 6.06 8.24
CA GLN A 206 1.16 5.25 7.46
C GLN A 206 1.87 4.41 6.39
N ALA A 207 3.22 4.35 6.41
CA ALA A 207 4.02 3.52 5.51
C ALA A 207 3.87 2.02 5.86
N ILE A 208 2.71 1.46 5.55
CA ILE A 208 2.35 0.06 5.85
C ILE A 208 2.60 -0.88 4.67
N TYR A 209 3.00 -0.35 3.51
CA TYR A 209 3.25 -1.10 2.27
C TYR A 209 4.72 -1.48 2.03
N ALA A 210 5.54 -1.58 3.08
CA ALA A 210 6.94 -1.99 2.97
C ALA A 210 7.13 -3.36 2.24
N PHE A 211 6.13 -4.25 2.33
CA PHE A 211 6.12 -5.55 1.65
C PHE A 211 5.82 -5.49 0.14
N ARG A 212 5.44 -4.32 -0.40
CA ARG A 212 5.20 -4.06 -1.84
C ARG A 212 6.21 -3.08 -2.43
N GLY A 213 7.36 -2.91 -1.80
CA GLY A 213 8.43 -2.03 -2.28
C GLY A 213 8.30 -0.56 -1.90
N GLY A 214 7.25 -0.16 -1.17
CA GLY A 214 7.18 1.18 -0.58
C GLY A 214 8.33 1.39 0.40
N ASP A 215 9.20 2.36 0.12
CA ASP A 215 10.44 2.52 0.87
C ASP A 215 10.41 3.79 1.72
N ILE A 216 10.23 3.58 3.03
CA ILE A 216 10.28 4.65 4.01
C ILE A 216 11.62 5.40 3.99
N VAL A 217 12.73 4.73 3.61
CA VAL A 217 14.03 5.38 3.45
C VAL A 217 13.99 6.36 2.28
N THR A 218 13.33 6.00 1.18
CA THR A 218 13.09 6.88 0.03
C THR A 218 12.26 8.09 0.44
N TYR A 219 11.17 7.89 1.19
CA TYR A 219 10.39 8.99 1.75
C TYR A 219 11.24 9.94 2.60
N LEU A 220 12.01 9.40 3.55
CA LEU A 220 12.84 10.21 4.46
C LEU A 220 13.92 11.00 3.70
N ARG A 221 14.58 10.39 2.70
CA ARG A 221 15.56 11.07 1.84
C ARG A 221 14.94 12.20 1.02
N ALA A 222 13.80 11.94 0.37
CA ALA A 222 13.10 12.96 -0.40
C ALA A 222 12.58 14.09 0.50
N ALA A 223 12.14 13.77 1.72
CA ALA A 223 11.83 14.77 2.71
C ALA A 223 13.08 15.59 3.06
N GLU A 224 14.24 14.98 3.35
CA GLU A 224 15.50 15.70 3.64
C GLU A 224 15.90 16.71 2.55
N THR A 225 15.72 16.37 1.28
CA THR A 225 16.08 17.22 0.14
C THR A 225 14.99 18.21 -0.29
N ALA A 226 13.80 18.15 0.31
CA ALA A 226 12.69 19.03 -0.05
C ALA A 226 13.00 20.50 0.24
N GLY A 227 12.75 21.37 -0.75
CA GLY A 227 12.99 22.82 -0.62
C GLY A 227 12.09 23.52 0.40
N GLN A 228 10.88 23.01 0.62
CA GLN A 228 9.97 23.48 1.68
C GLN A 228 9.29 22.27 2.33
N LYS A 229 9.16 22.32 3.67
CA LYS A 229 8.43 21.33 4.46
C LYS A 229 7.25 22.01 5.14
N LYS A 230 6.07 21.40 5.04
CA LYS A 230 4.86 21.85 5.73
C LYS A 230 4.19 20.66 6.38
N THR A 231 3.75 20.84 7.63
CA THR A 231 3.03 19.82 8.39
C THR A 231 1.57 20.23 8.52
N LEU A 232 0.66 19.31 8.23
CA LEU A 232 -0.76 19.47 8.54
C LEU A 232 -1.01 18.91 9.93
N ASP A 233 -1.15 19.80 10.92
CA ASP A 233 -1.27 19.45 12.34
C ASP A 233 -2.72 19.24 12.80
N THR A 234 -3.70 19.46 11.92
CA THR A 234 -5.12 19.43 12.25
C THR A 234 -5.79 18.23 11.60
N ASN A 235 -6.34 17.34 12.44
CA ASN A 235 -7.15 16.21 12.04
C ASN A 235 -8.62 16.66 11.85
N TRP A 236 -9.11 16.51 10.62
CA TRP A 236 -10.49 16.84 10.22
C TRP A 236 -11.44 15.64 10.24
N ARG A 237 -10.92 14.43 10.45
CA ARG A 237 -11.67 13.17 10.32
C ARG A 237 -12.25 12.72 11.66
N SER A 238 -11.43 12.71 12.70
CA SER A 238 -11.65 12.07 13.99
C SER A 238 -11.95 13.08 15.09
N ASP A 239 -12.77 12.67 16.04
CA ASP A 239 -13.14 13.46 17.22
C ASP A 239 -11.96 13.63 18.18
N SER A 240 -11.92 14.76 18.90
CA SER A 240 -10.93 14.95 19.97
C SER A 240 -10.98 13.84 21.02
N ALA A 241 -12.17 13.29 21.32
CA ALA A 241 -12.31 12.21 22.29
C ALA A 241 -11.57 10.94 21.85
N LEU A 242 -11.63 10.58 20.55
CA LEU A 242 -10.89 9.44 20.01
C LEU A 242 -9.39 9.70 20.00
N LEU A 243 -8.97 10.88 19.50
CA LEU A 243 -7.54 11.23 19.42
C LEU A 243 -6.89 11.20 20.82
N GLN A 244 -7.57 11.73 21.85
CA GLN A 244 -7.05 11.70 23.22
C GLN A 244 -6.83 10.27 23.73
N ARG A 245 -7.71 9.32 23.41
CA ARG A 245 -7.54 7.91 23.81
C ARG A 245 -6.41 7.23 23.04
N LEU A 246 -6.29 7.48 21.74
CA LEU A 246 -5.19 6.95 20.93
C LEU A 246 -3.82 7.48 21.40
N GLN A 247 -3.74 8.75 21.80
CA GLN A 247 -2.50 9.32 22.32
C GLN A 247 -2.03 8.69 23.65
N VAL A 248 -2.92 8.08 24.44
CA VAL A 248 -2.49 7.31 25.64
C VAL A 248 -1.61 6.12 25.24
N VAL A 249 -1.89 5.52 24.09
CA VAL A 249 -1.20 4.31 23.62
C VAL A 249 0.00 4.66 22.74
N LEU A 250 -0.14 5.68 21.89
CA LEU A 250 0.80 5.92 20.79
C LEU A 250 1.70 7.15 20.97
N ARG A 251 1.44 8.04 21.94
CA ARG A 251 2.20 9.30 22.04
C ARG A 251 3.69 9.04 22.19
N GLY A 252 4.48 9.68 21.33
CA GLY A 252 5.94 9.56 21.35
C GLY A 252 6.46 8.20 20.88
N ALA A 253 5.60 7.29 20.43
CA ALA A 253 6.04 6.05 19.82
C ALA A 253 6.85 6.34 18.55
N GLN A 254 7.98 5.65 18.40
CA GLN A 254 8.83 5.67 17.21
C GLN A 254 8.50 4.42 16.40
N LEU A 255 7.96 4.60 15.19
CA LEU A 255 7.46 3.51 14.37
C LEU A 255 8.56 3.02 13.42
N GLY A 256 9.43 2.16 13.93
CA GLY A 256 10.53 1.55 13.17
C GLY A 256 11.77 2.44 12.99
N ASP A 257 11.59 3.77 12.96
CA ASP A 257 12.67 4.76 12.87
C ASP A 257 12.39 5.96 13.79
N PRO A 258 13.41 6.55 14.47
CA PRO A 258 13.23 7.73 15.33
C PRO A 258 12.66 8.97 14.62
N ALA A 259 12.84 9.09 13.31
CA ALA A 259 12.25 10.16 12.49
C ALA A 259 10.73 10.00 12.30
N ILE A 260 10.18 8.83 12.63
CA ILE A 260 8.76 8.48 12.47
C ILE A 260 8.10 8.45 13.85
N ALA A 261 8.11 9.61 14.50
CA ALA A 261 7.49 9.80 15.79
C ALA A 261 5.99 10.14 15.65
N VAL A 262 5.17 9.55 16.50
CA VAL A 262 3.76 9.95 16.64
C VAL A 262 3.68 11.29 17.37
N ASN A 263 3.34 12.33 16.61
CA ASN A 263 3.15 13.68 17.12
C ASN A 263 1.69 13.94 17.53
N ASP A 264 1.50 14.89 18.44
CA ASP A 264 0.17 15.38 18.78
C ASP A 264 -0.43 16.15 17.57
N VAL A 265 -1.73 15.95 17.33
CA VAL A 265 -2.49 16.65 16.30
C VAL A 265 -3.74 17.28 16.91
N ALA A 266 -4.10 18.48 16.46
CA ALA A 266 -5.31 19.16 16.87
C ALA A 266 -6.53 18.50 16.22
N ALA A 267 -7.59 18.25 16.98
CA ALA A 267 -8.87 17.83 16.40
C ALA A 267 -9.65 19.07 15.96
N HIS A 268 -10.11 19.08 14.71
CA HIS A 268 -11.12 20.05 14.26
C HIS A 268 -12.45 19.82 14.99
N HIS A 269 -12.91 18.56 15.02
CA HIS A 269 -14.14 18.17 15.72
C HIS A 269 -13.86 17.98 17.21
N ARG A 270 -14.41 18.89 18.03
CA ARG A 270 -14.31 18.83 19.49
C ARG A 270 -15.39 17.92 20.08
N GLY A 271 -15.09 17.30 21.21
CA GLY A 271 -16.01 16.42 21.92
C GLY A 271 -16.09 15.04 21.27
N HIS A 272 -17.31 14.52 21.16
CA HIS A 272 -17.63 13.20 20.63
C HIS A 272 -18.94 13.25 19.83
N ARG A 273 -18.91 12.88 18.54
CA ARG A 273 -20.04 12.92 17.61
C ARG A 273 -20.92 11.68 17.64
N LEU A 274 -20.46 10.56 18.20
CA LEU A 274 -21.30 9.38 18.44
C LEU A 274 -22.14 9.61 19.71
N SER A 275 -23.45 9.39 19.59
CA SER A 275 -24.40 9.55 20.68
C SER A 275 -25.46 8.45 20.63
N GLY A 276 -26.01 8.07 21.79
CA GLY A 276 -27.05 7.04 21.90
C GLY A 276 -26.56 5.60 21.72
N ALA A 277 -25.24 5.37 21.59
CA ALA A 277 -24.68 4.03 21.54
C ALA A 277 -24.80 3.33 22.92
N PRO A 278 -25.08 2.01 22.98
CA PRO A 278 -25.10 1.26 24.24
C PRO A 278 -23.73 1.30 24.96
N ARG A 279 -22.66 1.44 24.18
CA ARG A 279 -21.28 1.63 24.62
C ARG A 279 -20.70 2.80 23.84
N ASN A 280 -20.58 3.96 24.48
CA ASN A 280 -20.20 5.22 23.82
C ASN A 280 -18.73 5.62 24.05
N ASP A 281 -17.88 4.67 24.45
CA ASP A 281 -16.44 4.91 24.53
C ASP A 281 -15.85 4.99 23.10
N PRO A 282 -15.12 6.05 22.75
CA PRO A 282 -14.62 6.26 21.38
C PRO A 282 -13.56 5.24 20.97
N PHE A 283 -12.89 4.62 21.95
CA PHE A 283 -11.91 3.55 21.75
C PHE A 283 -12.18 2.44 22.77
N ARG A 284 -12.35 1.20 22.28
CA ARG A 284 -12.62 0.02 23.11
C ARG A 284 -11.64 -1.09 22.76
N LEU A 285 -10.87 -1.55 23.75
CA LEU A 285 -10.04 -2.75 23.64
C LEU A 285 -10.80 -3.92 24.28
N ARG A 286 -11.16 -4.91 23.48
CA ARG A 286 -11.84 -6.13 23.93
C ARG A 286 -10.84 -7.28 23.89
N VAL A 287 -10.77 -8.06 24.97
CA VAL A 287 -9.79 -9.14 25.14
C VAL A 287 -10.52 -10.44 25.43
N VAL A 288 -10.33 -11.44 24.58
CA VAL A 288 -10.82 -12.80 24.82
C VAL A 288 -9.81 -13.52 25.72
N SER A 289 -10.22 -13.86 26.93
CA SER A 289 -9.36 -14.59 27.87
C SER A 289 -9.55 -16.11 27.71
N ARG A 290 -8.58 -16.89 28.19
CA ARG A 290 -8.73 -18.36 28.27
C ARG A 290 -9.98 -18.77 29.05
N ASN A 291 -10.26 -18.05 30.14
CA ASN A 291 -11.44 -18.31 30.97
C ASN A 291 -12.75 -18.05 30.21
N THR A 292 -12.76 -17.07 29.29
CA THR A 292 -13.90 -16.78 28.40
C THR A 292 -14.28 -17.99 27.55
N LEU A 293 -13.28 -18.81 27.20
CA LEU A 293 -13.44 -20.04 26.42
C LEU A 293 -13.42 -21.31 27.29
N GLY A 294 -13.60 -21.18 28.61
CA GLY A 294 -13.61 -22.33 29.53
C GLY A 294 -12.25 -23.04 29.69
N ARG A 295 -11.15 -22.40 29.27
CA ARG A 295 -9.77 -22.94 29.36
C ARG A 295 -9.06 -22.37 30.58
N ARG A 296 -8.19 -23.18 31.21
CA ARG A 296 -7.39 -22.78 32.38
C ARG A 296 -5.89 -22.84 32.09
N GLY A 297 -5.11 -22.09 32.88
CA GLY A 297 -3.65 -22.12 32.85
C GLY A 297 -3.08 -21.71 31.50
N ILE A 298 -2.10 -22.48 31.01
CA ILE A 298 -1.38 -22.25 29.74
C ILE A 298 -1.96 -23.04 28.56
N ALA A 299 -3.19 -23.52 28.66
CA ALA A 299 -3.82 -24.29 27.58
C ALA A 299 -3.81 -23.49 26.26
N ASN A 300 -3.49 -24.18 25.16
CA ASN A 300 -3.53 -23.62 23.83
C ASN A 300 -4.97 -23.25 23.45
N LEU A 301 -5.12 -22.09 22.81
CA LEU A 301 -6.38 -21.65 22.23
C LEU A 301 -6.34 -21.90 20.72
N PRO A 302 -7.16 -22.81 20.19
CA PRO A 302 -7.28 -22.99 18.75
C PRO A 302 -7.73 -21.67 18.11
N ILE A 303 -7.03 -21.26 17.06
CA ILE A 303 -7.32 -19.99 16.38
C ILE A 303 -8.73 -19.96 15.77
N ASP A 304 -9.27 -21.12 15.37
CA ASP A 304 -10.63 -21.21 14.82
C ASP A 304 -11.71 -20.97 15.89
N GLU A 305 -11.47 -21.42 17.14
CA GLU A 305 -12.35 -21.13 18.28
C GLU A 305 -12.36 -19.62 18.58
N LEU A 306 -11.20 -18.98 18.51
CA LEU A 306 -11.08 -17.52 18.65
C LEU A 306 -11.77 -16.78 17.52
N ARG A 307 -11.60 -17.18 16.27
CA ARG A 307 -12.28 -16.57 15.10
C ARG A 307 -13.79 -16.60 15.25
N GLN A 308 -14.34 -17.76 15.63
CA GLN A 308 -15.77 -17.91 15.82
C GLN A 308 -16.28 -17.02 16.95
N HIS A 309 -15.59 -17.01 18.10
CA HIS A 309 -15.97 -16.19 19.24
C HIS A 309 -15.90 -14.69 18.93
N ILE A 310 -14.79 -14.22 18.36
CA ILE A 310 -14.57 -12.80 18.01
C ILE A 310 -15.60 -12.35 16.96
N GLY A 311 -15.87 -13.17 15.93
CA GLY A 311 -16.88 -12.87 14.91
C GLY A 311 -18.26 -12.68 15.51
N ALA A 312 -18.71 -13.63 16.36
CA ALA A 312 -20.01 -13.55 17.02
C ALA A 312 -20.12 -12.35 17.97
N ASP A 313 -19.07 -12.08 18.76
CA ASP A 313 -19.00 -10.96 19.71
C ASP A 313 -18.97 -9.58 19.01
N LEU A 314 -18.32 -9.49 17.85
CA LEU A 314 -18.34 -8.33 16.96
C LEU A 314 -19.72 -8.10 16.36
N ALA A 315 -20.34 -9.14 15.80
CA ALA A 315 -21.67 -9.04 15.18
C ALA A 315 -22.74 -8.65 16.21
N ALA A 316 -22.69 -9.20 17.42
CA ALA A 316 -23.59 -8.82 18.51
C ALA A 316 -23.45 -7.35 18.92
N ASP A 317 -22.22 -6.83 18.99
CA ASP A 317 -21.95 -5.43 19.35
C ASP A 317 -22.40 -4.46 18.26
N ILE A 318 -22.14 -4.76 16.99
CA ILE A 318 -22.63 -3.96 15.85
C ILE A 318 -24.15 -3.97 15.77
N ARG A 319 -24.78 -5.14 15.95
CA ARG A 319 -26.24 -5.25 15.97
C ARG A 319 -26.85 -4.43 17.11
N ALA A 320 -26.26 -4.49 18.31
CA ALA A 320 -26.72 -3.68 19.44
C ALA A 320 -26.56 -2.18 19.18
N LEU A 321 -25.45 -1.76 18.57
CA LEU A 321 -25.22 -0.37 18.18
C LEU A 321 -26.27 0.14 17.18
N LEU A 322 -26.54 -0.63 16.12
CA LEU A 322 -27.53 -0.27 15.10
C LEU A 322 -28.96 -0.28 15.66
N ALA A 323 -29.28 -1.18 16.58
CA ALA A 323 -30.60 -1.27 17.20
C ALA A 323 -30.87 -0.16 18.24
N ALA A 324 -29.84 0.52 18.74
CA ALA A 324 -29.97 1.51 19.81
C ALA A 324 -30.53 2.87 19.36
N GLY A 325 -30.71 3.09 18.06
CA GLY A 325 -31.03 4.42 17.53
C GLY A 325 -29.88 5.41 17.70
N ALA A 326 -28.64 4.91 17.72
CA ALA A 326 -27.45 5.73 17.82
C ALA A 326 -27.34 6.71 16.64
N THR A 327 -26.75 7.87 16.90
CA THR A 327 -26.47 8.88 15.88
C THR A 327 -24.98 9.18 15.81
N PHE A 328 -24.51 9.50 14.60
CA PHE A 328 -23.19 10.06 14.37
C PHE A 328 -23.34 11.42 13.70
N ASP A 329 -22.83 12.46 14.35
CA ASP A 329 -22.95 13.86 13.87
C ASP A 329 -24.41 14.28 13.65
N GLY A 330 -25.30 13.84 14.55
CA GLY A 330 -26.74 14.11 14.50
C GLY A 330 -27.52 13.31 13.46
N LYS A 331 -26.86 12.44 12.68
CA LYS A 331 -27.52 11.57 11.70
C LYS A 331 -27.69 10.15 12.25
N PRO A 332 -28.81 9.46 11.98
CA PRO A 332 -28.97 8.05 12.37
C PRO A 332 -27.85 7.19 11.78
N LEU A 333 -27.20 6.40 12.64
CA LEU A 333 -26.14 5.48 12.23
C LEU A 333 -26.72 4.34 11.40
N ARG A 334 -26.05 3.98 10.31
CA ARG A 334 -26.43 2.89 9.40
C ARG A 334 -25.29 1.88 9.29
N ALA A 335 -25.60 0.69 8.78
CA ALA A 335 -24.58 -0.34 8.54
C ALA A 335 -23.44 0.14 7.63
N GLY A 336 -23.76 0.98 6.64
CA GLY A 336 -22.76 1.58 5.74
C GLY A 336 -21.80 2.59 6.41
N ASP A 337 -22.07 3.00 7.65
CA ASP A 337 -21.18 3.87 8.43
C ASP A 337 -20.15 3.07 9.26
N ILE A 338 -20.19 1.73 9.19
CA ILE A 338 -19.37 0.83 9.99
C ILE A 338 -18.42 0.05 9.07
N ALA A 339 -17.13 0.10 9.37
CA ALA A 339 -16.10 -0.70 8.69
C ALA A 339 -15.50 -1.73 9.65
N VAL A 340 -15.32 -2.97 9.17
CA VAL A 340 -14.61 -4.03 9.88
C VAL A 340 -13.30 -4.29 9.15
N ILE A 341 -12.18 -4.03 9.83
CA ILE A 341 -10.83 -4.17 9.27
C ILE A 341 -10.14 -5.33 10.00
N VAL A 342 -9.60 -6.27 9.24
CA VAL A 342 -8.90 -7.46 9.76
C VAL A 342 -7.63 -7.72 8.95
N GLU A 343 -6.69 -8.46 9.54
CA GLU A 343 -5.40 -8.76 8.91
C GLU A 343 -5.51 -9.83 7.81
N ARG A 344 -6.34 -10.87 8.01
CA ARG A 344 -6.41 -12.02 7.10
C ARG A 344 -7.79 -12.21 6.51
N HIS A 345 -7.84 -12.65 5.24
CA HIS A 345 -9.09 -12.96 4.56
C HIS A 345 -9.97 -13.98 5.30
N ARG A 346 -9.37 -14.98 5.94
CA ARG A 346 -10.12 -15.96 6.75
C ARG A 346 -10.82 -15.33 7.96
N ASP A 347 -10.19 -14.35 8.59
CA ASP A 347 -10.80 -13.62 9.72
C ASP A 347 -11.95 -12.74 9.23
N ALA A 348 -11.81 -12.18 8.02
CA ALA A 348 -12.83 -11.37 7.38
C ALA A 348 -14.07 -12.20 7.03
N GLN A 349 -13.86 -13.41 6.49
CA GLN A 349 -14.93 -14.34 6.16
C GLN A 349 -15.70 -14.77 7.42
N ALA A 350 -15.01 -15.01 8.54
CA ALA A 350 -15.64 -15.32 9.82
C ALA A 350 -16.50 -14.15 10.33
N CYS A 351 -16.00 -12.90 10.26
CA CYS A 351 -16.75 -11.71 10.64
C CYS A 351 -17.97 -11.49 9.73
N PHE A 352 -17.81 -11.63 8.42
CA PHE A 352 -18.87 -11.50 7.43
C PHE A 352 -20.00 -12.51 7.69
N THR A 353 -19.65 -13.79 7.87
CA THR A 353 -20.62 -14.84 8.18
C THR A 353 -21.39 -14.53 9.46
N ALA A 354 -20.69 -14.14 10.54
CA ALA A 354 -21.33 -13.78 11.80
C ALA A 354 -22.26 -12.56 11.70
N LEU A 355 -21.92 -11.56 10.87
CA LEU A 355 -22.78 -10.41 10.61
C LEU A 355 -24.05 -10.81 9.85
N CYS A 356 -23.92 -11.64 8.82
CA CYS A 356 -25.05 -12.20 8.07
C CYS A 356 -25.98 -13.02 8.98
N ASP A 357 -25.43 -13.90 9.81
CA ASP A 357 -26.18 -14.72 10.78
C ASP A 357 -26.91 -13.84 11.82
N ALA A 358 -26.35 -12.68 12.16
CA ALA A 358 -26.96 -11.71 13.05
C ALA A 358 -27.99 -10.79 12.36
N GLY A 359 -28.20 -10.94 11.04
CA GLY A 359 -29.10 -10.12 10.23
C GLY A 359 -28.60 -8.70 9.96
N VAL A 360 -27.28 -8.48 10.03
CA VAL A 360 -26.65 -7.18 9.73
C VAL A 360 -26.18 -7.18 8.27
N PRO A 361 -26.67 -6.26 7.41
CA PRO A 361 -26.18 -6.13 6.05
C PRO A 361 -24.68 -5.81 6.02
N ALA A 362 -23.90 -6.61 5.30
CA ALA A 362 -22.46 -6.44 5.16
C ALA A 362 -22.04 -6.66 3.71
N VAL A 363 -20.96 -5.99 3.29
CA VAL A 363 -20.30 -6.20 1.99
C VAL A 363 -18.88 -6.67 2.27
N TYR A 364 -18.44 -7.71 1.56
CA TYR A 364 -17.09 -8.26 1.67
C TYR A 364 -16.29 -8.00 0.40
N THR A 365 -15.20 -7.26 0.52
CA THR A 365 -14.23 -7.02 -0.56
C THR A 365 -12.97 -7.84 -0.27
N GLY A 366 -12.97 -9.12 -0.65
CA GLY A 366 -11.77 -9.97 -0.57
C GLY A 366 -11.85 -11.17 -1.50
N ASN A 367 -10.79 -11.36 -2.30
CA ASN A 367 -10.45 -12.49 -3.19
C ASN A 367 -11.57 -13.20 -3.98
N SER A 368 -12.75 -12.62 -4.09
CA SER A 368 -13.74 -12.99 -5.08
C SER A 368 -13.46 -12.09 -6.27
N ASP A 369 -12.78 -12.65 -7.27
CA ASP A 369 -13.05 -12.25 -8.65
C ASP A 369 -14.58 -12.21 -8.78
N VAL A 370 -15.16 -11.12 -9.29
CA VAL A 370 -16.64 -10.95 -9.34
C VAL A 370 -17.32 -12.18 -9.98
N PHE A 371 -16.57 -12.88 -10.84
CA PHE A 371 -16.90 -14.12 -11.54
C PHE A 371 -17.00 -15.39 -10.67
N THR A 372 -16.54 -15.38 -9.42
CA THR A 372 -16.59 -16.54 -8.50
C THR A 372 -17.55 -16.32 -7.32
N SER A 373 -18.31 -15.21 -7.34
CA SER A 373 -19.31 -14.96 -6.31
C SER A 373 -20.54 -15.85 -6.50
N GLN A 374 -21.21 -16.20 -5.40
CA GLN A 374 -22.46 -16.98 -5.41
C GLN A 374 -23.58 -16.28 -6.22
N ALA A 375 -23.50 -14.96 -6.38
CA ALA A 375 -24.41 -14.17 -7.20
C ALA A 375 -24.15 -14.27 -8.72
N ALA A 376 -23.06 -14.93 -9.14
CA ALA A 376 -22.75 -15.22 -10.54
C ALA A 376 -23.22 -16.62 -10.98
N GLU A 377 -23.70 -17.45 -10.05
CA GLU A 377 -24.30 -18.77 -10.34
C GLU A 377 -25.83 -18.70 -10.53
N ASP A 378 -26.45 -17.56 -10.21
CA ASP A 378 -27.86 -17.21 -10.51
C ASP A 378 -27.94 -16.35 -11.80
#